data_AF-A0A2T3XKY0-F1
#
_entry.id   AF-A0A2T3XKY0-F1
#
_cell.length_a   1.000
_cell.length_b   1.000
_cell.length_c   1.000
_cell.angle_alpha   90.00
_cell.angle_beta   90.00
_cell.angle_gamma   90.00
#
_symmetry.space_group_name_H-M   'P 1'
#
loop_
_entity.id
_entity.type
_entity.pdbx_description
1 polymer ?
#
loop_
_entity_poly.entity_id
_entity_poly.type
_entity_poly.pdbx_seq_one_letter_code
_entity_poly.pdbx_strand_id
1 'polypeptide(L)'
;MPHSVAEIHCWRALRARNEARLIRARQSVAAAARASAAALASLDAARAAFEQAAHEASKRRHEIERGMRARYDFLQRADLYRATDAYASLERMRDAARAKLADARTAHDDACRTLEDARARLTPLLRRREKYRLALSRLRIGASS
;
A
#
# COMPACT_ATOMS: atom_id res chain seq x y z
N MET A 1 -6.56 16.22 51.15
CA MET A 1 -7.89 15.63 50.88
C MET A 1 -7.65 14.24 50.30
N PRO A 2 -7.92 13.16 51.05
CA PRO A 2 -7.77 11.80 50.52
C PRO A 2 -8.73 11.60 49.35
N HIS A 3 -8.24 11.05 48.24
CA HIS A 3 -9.06 10.78 47.06
C HIS A 3 -10.10 9.70 47.36
N SER A 4 -11.32 9.88 46.87
CA SER A 4 -12.38 8.90 47.11
C SER A 4 -12.08 7.57 46.40
N VAL A 5 -12.42 6.44 47.03
CA VAL A 5 -12.31 5.11 46.43
C VAL A 5 -13.03 5.06 45.07
N ALA A 6 -14.16 5.76 44.95
CA ALA A 6 -14.90 5.91 43.70
C ALA A 6 -14.07 6.57 42.57
N GLU A 7 -13.27 7.59 42.89
CA GLU A 7 -12.38 8.25 41.94
C GLU A 7 -11.30 7.28 41.41
N ILE A 8 -10.70 6.49 42.29
CA ILE A 8 -9.71 5.46 41.92
C ILE A 8 -10.33 4.41 40.99
N HIS A 9 -11.55 3.94 41.30
CA HIS A 9 -12.26 2.98 40.44
C HIS A 9 -12.60 3.57 39.06
N CYS A 10 -13.01 4.85 39.00
CA CYS A 10 -13.27 5.55 37.74
C CYS A 10 -12.03 5.58 36.83
N TRP A 11 -10.88 5.98 37.37
CA TRP A 11 -9.62 5.99 36.58
C TRP A 11 -9.17 4.60 36.15
N ARG A 12 -9.37 3.57 36.98
CA ARG A 12 -9.10 2.17 36.61
C ARG A 12 -10.00 1.72 35.45
N ALA A 13 -11.28 2.06 35.48
CA ALA A 13 -12.21 1.74 34.40
C ALA A 13 -11.84 2.45 33.09
N LEU A 14 -11.45 3.73 33.14
CA LEU A 14 -10.97 4.48 31.96
C LEU A 14 -9.69 3.87 31.37
N ARG A 15 -8.75 3.43 32.22
CA ARG A 15 -7.55 2.71 31.79
C ARG A 15 -7.90 1.40 31.09
N ALA A 16 -8.75 0.57 31.68
CA ALA A 16 -9.16 -0.71 31.09
C ALA A 16 -9.83 -0.52 29.71
N ARG A 17 -10.74 0.45 29.59
CA ARG A 17 -11.38 0.80 28.30
C ARG A 17 -10.37 1.26 27.24
N ASN A 18 -9.35 2.02 27.64
CA ASN A 18 -8.31 2.47 26.72
C ASN A 18 -7.35 1.36 26.30
N GLU A 19 -6.96 0.46 27.21
CA GLU A 19 -6.15 -0.73 26.86
C GLU A 19 -6.89 -1.63 25.86
N ALA A 20 -8.20 -1.86 26.06
CA ALA A 20 -9.01 -2.62 25.10
C ALA A 20 -9.04 -1.97 23.70
N ARG A 21 -9.14 -0.63 23.63
CA ARG A 21 -9.06 0.12 22.37
C ARG A 21 -7.67 0.07 21.74
N LEU A 22 -6.62 0.09 22.56
CA LEU A 22 -5.23 0.00 22.09
C LEU A 22 -4.92 -1.34 21.43
N ILE A 23 -5.42 -2.44 22.00
CA ILE A 23 -5.25 -3.77 21.40
C ILE A 23 -5.85 -3.79 20.00
N ARG A 24 -7.10 -3.33 19.84
CA ARG A 24 -7.77 -3.24 18.54
C ARG A 24 -7.05 -2.31 17.56
N ALA A 25 -6.60 -1.14 18.03
CA ALA A 25 -5.87 -0.20 17.18
C ALA A 25 -4.52 -0.78 16.70
N ARG A 26 -3.79 -1.49 17.56
CA ARG A 26 -2.54 -2.18 17.17
C ARG A 26 -2.80 -3.28 16.14
N GLN A 27 -3.86 -4.07 16.32
CA GLN A 27 -4.28 -5.08 15.33
C GLN A 27 -4.61 -4.43 13.99
N SER A 28 -5.33 -3.31 14.00
CA SER A 28 -5.64 -2.53 12.79
C SER A 28 -4.38 -2.02 12.09
N VAL A 29 -3.40 -1.48 12.83
CA VAL A 29 -2.12 -1.03 12.27
C VAL A 29 -1.35 -2.22 11.68
N ALA A 30 -1.29 -3.34 12.37
CA ALA A 30 -0.61 -4.55 11.88
C ALA A 30 -1.26 -5.09 10.60
N ALA A 31 -2.59 -5.08 10.51
CA ALA A 31 -3.32 -5.46 9.31
C ALA A 31 -3.03 -4.51 8.14
N ALA A 32 -3.10 -3.19 8.39
CA ALA A 32 -2.81 -2.18 7.36
C ALA A 32 -1.35 -2.24 6.88
N ALA A 33 -0.39 -2.53 7.78
CA ALA A 33 1.02 -2.69 7.42
C ALA A 33 1.24 -3.90 6.51
N ARG A 34 0.58 -5.03 6.79
CA ARG A 34 0.62 -6.20 5.90
C ARG A 34 -0.02 -5.91 4.53
N ALA A 35 -1.14 -5.18 4.51
CA ALA A 35 -1.78 -4.79 3.26
C ALA A 35 -0.89 -3.87 2.41
N SER A 36 -0.24 -2.88 3.02
CA SER A 36 0.73 -2.00 2.36
C SER A 36 1.93 -2.78 1.81
N ALA A 37 2.49 -3.72 2.58
CA ALA A 37 3.58 -4.57 2.12
C ALA A 37 3.18 -5.48 0.95
N ALA A 38 1.97 -6.05 0.99
CA ALA A 38 1.44 -6.86 -0.10
C ALA A 38 1.21 -6.02 -1.37
N ALA A 39 0.65 -4.82 -1.23
CA ALA A 39 0.44 -3.91 -2.35
C ALA A 39 1.77 -3.45 -2.98
N LEU A 40 2.82 -3.24 -2.17
CA LEU A 40 4.16 -2.94 -2.66
C LEU A 40 4.72 -4.11 -3.48
N ALA A 41 4.60 -5.34 -2.98
CA ALA A 41 5.03 -6.52 -3.73
C ALA A 41 4.27 -6.69 -5.05
N SER A 42 2.96 -6.40 -5.07
CA SER A 42 2.16 -6.38 -6.31
C SER A 42 2.61 -5.28 -7.28
N LEU A 43 2.96 -4.10 -6.77
CA LEU A 43 3.50 -3.00 -7.59
C LEU A 43 4.83 -3.39 -8.24
N ASP A 44 5.73 -4.00 -7.48
CA ASP A 44 7.03 -4.43 -8.00
C ASP A 44 6.89 -5.57 -9.02
N ALA A 45 5.97 -6.51 -8.80
CA ALA A 45 5.62 -7.52 -9.80
C ALA A 45 5.03 -6.90 -11.09
N ALA A 46 4.17 -5.88 -10.95
CA ALA A 46 3.61 -5.16 -12.10
C ALA A 46 4.69 -4.38 -12.87
N ARG A 47 5.69 -3.80 -12.19
CA ARG A 47 6.85 -3.15 -12.81
C ARG A 47 7.68 -4.15 -13.62
N ALA A 48 8.02 -5.28 -13.02
CA ALA A 48 8.78 -6.34 -13.70
C ALA A 48 8.03 -6.86 -14.94
N ALA A 49 6.71 -7.08 -14.83
CA ALA A 49 5.88 -7.50 -15.96
C ALA A 49 5.83 -6.44 -17.06
N PHE A 50 5.75 -5.16 -16.70
CA PHE A 50 5.79 -4.06 -17.67
C PHE A 50 7.14 -3.97 -18.39
N GLU A 51 8.25 -4.07 -17.67
CA GLU A 51 9.59 -4.06 -18.24
C GLU A 51 9.81 -5.24 -19.19
N GLN A 52 9.37 -6.44 -18.80
CA GLN A 52 9.41 -7.61 -19.67
C GLN A 52 8.58 -7.40 -20.93
N ALA A 53 7.34 -6.92 -20.81
CA ALA A 53 6.48 -6.64 -21.96
C ALA A 53 7.08 -5.58 -22.88
N ALA A 54 7.72 -4.54 -22.34
CA ALA A 54 8.40 -3.51 -23.10
C ALA A 54 9.63 -4.06 -23.84
N HIS A 55 10.42 -4.93 -23.20
CA HIS A 55 11.56 -5.59 -23.82
C HIS A 55 11.12 -6.52 -24.95
N GLU A 56 10.10 -7.36 -24.72
CA GLU A 56 9.53 -8.24 -25.74
C GLU A 56 8.96 -7.45 -26.92
N ALA A 57 8.28 -6.34 -26.66
CA ALA A 57 7.77 -5.45 -27.70
C ALA A 57 8.91 -4.83 -28.53
N SER A 58 9.98 -4.37 -27.87
CA SER A 58 11.17 -3.83 -28.55
C SER A 58 11.84 -4.89 -29.44
N LYS A 59 12.00 -6.12 -28.93
CA LYS A 59 12.58 -7.24 -29.67
C LYS A 59 11.75 -7.59 -30.91
N ARG A 60 10.43 -7.76 -30.75
CA ARG A 60 9.50 -8.03 -31.87
C ARG A 60 9.51 -6.91 -32.90
N ARG A 61 9.53 -5.64 -32.45
CA ARG A 61 9.69 -4.48 -33.34
C ARG A 61 10.97 -4.57 -34.15
N HIS A 62 12.10 -4.88 -33.52
CA HIS A 62 13.39 -4.98 -34.21
C HIS A 62 13.44 -6.17 -35.20
N GLU A 63 12.76 -7.28 -34.90
CA GLU A 63 12.60 -8.41 -35.82
C GLU A 63 11.77 -8.03 -37.05
N ILE A 64 10.66 -7.30 -36.85
CA ILE A 64 9.82 -6.78 -37.95
C ILE A 64 10.63 -5.82 -38.82
N GLU A 65 11.35 -4.87 -38.21
CA GLU A 65 12.17 -3.89 -38.95
C GLU A 65 13.28 -4.57 -39.77
N ARG A 66 13.95 -5.59 -39.20
CA ARG A 66 14.95 -6.39 -39.94
C ARG A 66 14.33 -7.17 -41.10
N GLY A 67 13.18 -7.80 -40.86
CA GLY A 67 12.44 -8.52 -41.90
C GLY A 67 11.99 -7.64 -43.06
N MET A 68 11.54 -6.41 -42.76
CA MET A 68 11.22 -5.41 -43.78
C MET A 68 12.44 -4.97 -44.58
N ARG A 69 13.56 -4.64 -43.92
CA ARG A 69 14.80 -4.22 -44.60
C ARG A 69 15.35 -5.31 -45.52
N ALA A 70 15.27 -6.57 -45.11
CA ALA A 70 15.72 -7.70 -45.93
C ALA A 70 14.84 -7.93 -47.18
N ARG A 71 13.60 -7.43 -47.18
CA ARG A 71 12.61 -7.61 -48.26
C ARG A 71 12.30 -6.31 -48.99
N TYR A 72 13.07 -5.24 -48.76
CA TYR A 72 12.72 -3.89 -49.17
C TYR A 72 12.46 -3.76 -50.68
N ASP A 73 13.14 -4.59 -51.48
CA ASP A 73 12.98 -4.64 -52.95
C ASP A 73 11.70 -5.38 -53.41
N PHE A 74 11.00 -6.10 -52.52
CA PHE A 74 9.85 -6.98 -52.84
C PHE A 74 8.68 -6.92 -51.83
N LEU A 75 8.62 -5.91 -50.95
CA LEU A 75 7.56 -5.82 -49.95
C LEU A 75 6.18 -5.66 -50.61
N GLN A 76 5.35 -6.69 -50.49
CA GLN A 76 3.97 -6.64 -50.95
C GLN A 76 3.09 -5.88 -49.93
N ARG A 77 1.99 -5.30 -50.40
CA ARG A 77 1.02 -4.55 -49.57
C ARG A 77 0.54 -5.35 -48.36
N ALA A 78 0.44 -6.68 -48.47
CA ALA A 78 0.07 -7.58 -47.38
C ALA A 78 1.10 -7.63 -46.23
N ASP A 79 2.40 -7.53 -46.53
CA ASP A 79 3.47 -7.54 -45.52
C ASP A 79 3.48 -6.23 -44.71
N LEU A 80 3.19 -5.10 -45.36
CA LEU A 80 3.00 -3.80 -44.71
C LEU A 80 1.82 -3.84 -43.73
N TYR A 81 0.65 -4.37 -44.15
CA TYR A 81 -0.51 -4.52 -43.25
C TYR A 81 -0.21 -5.40 -42.04
N ARG A 82 0.41 -6.57 -42.24
CA ARG A 82 0.79 -7.47 -41.13
C ARG A 82 1.71 -6.80 -40.12
N ALA A 83 2.64 -5.98 -40.58
CA ALA A 83 3.53 -5.26 -39.69
C ALA A 83 2.82 -4.13 -38.93
N THR A 84 1.94 -3.37 -39.59
CA THR A 84 1.11 -2.36 -38.92
C THR A 84 0.26 -2.99 -37.82
N ASP A 85 -0.38 -4.13 -38.10
CA ASP A 85 -1.15 -4.89 -37.11
C ASP A 85 -0.28 -5.37 -35.94
N ALA A 86 0.92 -5.87 -36.23
CA ALA A 86 1.87 -6.29 -35.21
C ALA A 86 2.31 -5.11 -34.32
N TYR A 87 2.61 -3.94 -34.89
CA TYR A 87 2.92 -2.74 -34.11
C TYR A 87 1.75 -2.29 -33.25
N ALA A 88 0.53 -2.25 -33.80
CA ALA A 88 -0.66 -1.89 -33.05
C ALA A 88 -0.93 -2.87 -31.89
N SER A 89 -0.65 -4.17 -32.08
CA SER A 89 -0.74 -5.16 -31.01
C SER A 89 0.28 -4.92 -29.90
N LEU A 90 1.52 -4.56 -30.24
CA LEU A 90 2.58 -4.25 -29.27
C LEU A 90 2.25 -3.00 -28.45
N GLU A 91 1.69 -1.96 -29.09
CA GLU A 91 1.24 -0.76 -28.39
C GLU A 91 0.10 -1.07 -27.43
N ARG A 92 -0.91 -1.85 -27.85
CA ARG A 92 -1.99 -2.30 -26.97
C ARG A 92 -1.47 -3.09 -25.76
N MET A 93 -0.49 -3.98 -25.96
CA MET A 93 0.14 -4.72 -24.85
C MET A 93 0.85 -3.79 -23.87
N ARG A 94 1.61 -2.82 -24.38
CA ARG A 94 2.31 -1.83 -23.57
C ARG A 94 1.33 -0.97 -22.77
N ASP A 95 0.25 -0.52 -23.40
CA ASP A 95 -0.73 0.34 -22.76
C ASP A 95 -1.56 -0.43 -21.71
N ALA A 96 -1.90 -1.69 -21.97
CA ALA A 96 -2.51 -2.57 -20.98
C ALA A 96 -1.58 -2.82 -19.77
N ALA A 97 -0.28 -3.00 -20.00
CA ALA A 97 0.69 -3.15 -18.92
C ALA A 97 0.88 -1.84 -18.11
N ARG A 98 0.86 -0.68 -18.78
CA ARG A 98 0.85 0.64 -18.10
C ARG A 98 -0.38 0.84 -17.24
N ALA A 99 -1.57 0.45 -17.73
CA ALA A 99 -2.80 0.52 -16.96
C ALA A 99 -2.71 -0.32 -15.67
N LYS A 100 -2.26 -1.58 -15.78
CA LYS A 100 -2.03 -2.44 -14.60
C LYS A 100 -1.04 -1.85 -13.61
N LEU A 101 0.03 -1.22 -14.10
CA LEU A 101 1.01 -0.54 -13.24
C LEU A 101 0.40 0.66 -12.51
N ALA A 102 -0.45 1.43 -13.20
CA ALA A 102 -1.18 2.55 -12.60
C ALA A 102 -2.15 2.04 -11.51
N ASP A 103 -2.93 1.00 -11.79
CA ASP A 103 -3.85 0.40 -10.83
C ASP A 103 -3.11 -0.12 -9.59
N ALA A 104 -1.99 -0.82 -9.78
CA ALA A 104 -1.16 -1.31 -8.68
C ALA A 104 -0.57 -0.17 -7.84
N ARG A 105 -0.23 0.95 -8.47
CA ARG A 105 0.26 2.15 -7.77
C ARG A 105 -0.84 2.78 -6.94
N THR A 106 -2.04 2.95 -7.50
CA THR A 106 -3.19 3.47 -6.75
C THR A 106 -3.52 2.58 -5.55
N ALA A 107 -3.52 1.27 -5.73
CA ALA A 107 -3.75 0.32 -4.64
C ALA A 107 -2.69 0.42 -3.53
N HIS A 108 -1.42 0.60 -3.89
CA HIS A 108 -0.35 0.83 -2.93
C HIS A 108 -0.54 2.16 -2.17
N ASP A 109 -0.86 3.24 -2.87
CA ASP A 109 -1.05 4.56 -2.26
C ASP A 109 -2.23 4.55 -1.28
N ASP A 110 -3.34 3.88 -1.63
CA ASP A 110 -4.49 3.72 -0.73
C ASP A 110 -4.18 2.85 0.48
N ALA A 111 -3.36 1.80 0.32
CA ALA A 111 -2.89 1.00 1.44
C ALA A 111 -1.99 1.81 2.40
N CYS A 112 -1.14 2.69 1.86
CA CYS A 112 -0.32 3.62 2.65
C CYS A 112 -1.18 4.61 3.42
N ARG A 113 -2.18 5.23 2.79
CA ARG A 113 -3.14 6.12 3.46
C ARG A 113 -3.87 5.41 4.61
N THR A 114 -4.31 4.17 4.37
CA THR A 114 -4.97 3.35 5.39
C THR A 114 -4.05 3.07 6.59
N LEU A 115 -2.75 2.82 6.33
CA LEU A 115 -1.75 2.63 7.37
C LEU A 115 -1.50 3.91 8.17
N GLU A 116 -1.42 5.06 7.50
CA GLU A 116 -1.28 6.37 8.13
C GLU A 116 -2.49 6.70 9.02
N ASP A 117 -3.71 6.48 8.53
CA ASP A 117 -4.94 6.66 9.30
C ASP A 117 -4.98 5.75 10.54
N ALA A 118 -4.58 4.48 10.39
CA ALA A 118 -4.52 3.55 11.51
C ALA A 118 -3.51 4.03 12.59
N ARG A 119 -2.35 4.55 12.16
CA ARG A 119 -1.35 5.15 13.06
C ARG A 119 -1.87 6.43 13.72
N ALA A 120 -2.55 7.29 12.98
CA ALA A 120 -3.16 8.52 13.49
C ALA A 120 -4.20 8.21 14.57
N ARG A 121 -5.00 7.15 14.42
CA ARG A 121 -5.95 6.66 15.44
C ARG A 121 -5.27 6.06 16.67
N LEU A 122 -4.08 5.45 16.52
CA LEU A 122 -3.33 4.85 17.61
C LEU A 122 -2.67 5.90 18.54
N THR A 123 -2.10 6.96 17.96
CA THR A 123 -1.39 8.03 18.69
C THR A 123 -2.15 8.60 19.89
N PRO A 124 -3.41 9.06 19.78
CA PRO A 124 -4.14 9.62 20.92
C PRO A 124 -4.43 8.57 22.00
N LEU A 125 -4.55 7.29 21.64
CA LEU A 125 -4.76 6.22 22.61
C LEU A 125 -3.52 5.99 23.47
N LEU A 126 -2.31 6.08 22.88
CA LEU A 126 -1.04 5.98 23.61
C LEU A 126 -0.86 7.17 24.56
N ARG A 127 -1.20 8.39 24.13
CA ARG A 127 -1.18 9.57 25.01
C ARG A 127 -2.15 9.42 26.18
N ARG A 128 -3.36 8.90 25.94
CA ARG A 128 -4.35 8.63 27.00
C ARG A 128 -3.87 7.57 27.99
N ARG A 129 -3.22 6.50 27.51
CA ARG A 129 -2.62 5.46 28.38
C ARG A 129 -1.64 6.08 29.37
N GLU A 130 -0.75 6.94 28.88
CA GLU A 130 0.22 7.62 29.74
C GLU A 130 -0.45 8.58 30.73
N LYS A 131 -1.44 9.36 30.27
CA LYS A 131 -2.26 10.22 31.15
C LYS A 131 -2.90 9.42 32.29
N TYR A 132 -3.49 8.26 31.98
CA TYR A 132 -4.14 7.41 32.99
C TYR A 132 -3.15 6.75 33.93
N ARG A 133 -1.96 6.39 33.44
CA ARG A 133 -0.86 5.88 34.27
C ARG A 133 -0.43 6.92 35.32
N LEU A 134 -0.20 8.16 34.89
CA LEU A 134 0.20 9.27 35.76
C LEU A 134 -0.90 9.68 36.74
N ALA A 135 -2.17 9.70 36.30
CA ALA A 135 -3.29 9.98 37.19
C ALA A 135 -3.37 8.93 38.31
N LEU A 136 -3.33 7.64 37.97
CA LEU A 136 -3.37 6.56 38.95
C LEU A 136 -2.14 6.53 39.89
N SER A 137 -0.95 6.91 39.42
CA SER A 137 0.23 6.99 40.29
C SER A 137 0.11 8.12 41.30
N ARG A 138 -0.38 9.30 40.90
CA ARG A 138 -0.63 10.44 41.81
C ARG A 138 -1.67 10.11 42.88
N LEU A 139 -2.76 9.45 42.50
CA LEU A 139 -3.80 9.01 43.44
C LEU A 139 -3.28 8.00 44.47
N ARG A 140 -2.32 7.14 44.09
CA ARG A 140 -1.70 6.19 45.02
C ARG A 140 -0.77 6.89 46.02
N ILE A 141 -0.03 7.91 45.58
CA ILE A 141 0.88 8.67 46.46
C ILE A 141 0.06 9.47 47.48
N GLY A 142 -0.97 10.20 47.04
CA GLY A 142 -1.83 10.98 47.93
C GLY A 142 -2.83 10.19 48.78
N ALA A 143 -2.92 8.86 48.60
CA ALA A 143 -3.67 7.96 49.47
C ALA A 143 -2.78 7.32 50.56
N SER A 144 -1.46 7.50 50.49
CA SER A 144 -0.47 6.92 51.42
C SER A 144 0.04 7.94 52.46
N SER A 145 -0.50 9.16 52.44
CA SER A 145 -0.14 10.32 53.27
C SER A 145 -1.37 10.85 53.98
#